data_AF-A0A968P108-F1
#
_entry.id   AF-A0A968P108-F1
#
_cell.length_a   1.000
_cell.length_b   1.000
_cell.length_c   1.000
_cell.angle_alpha   90.00
_cell.angle_beta   90.00
_cell.angle_gamma   90.00
#
_symmetry.space_group_name_H-M   'P 1'
#
loop_
_entity.id
_entity.type
_entity.pdbx_description
1 polymer ?
#
loop_
_entity_poly.entity_id
_entity_poly.type
_entity_poly.pdbx_seq_one_letter_code
_entity_poly.pdbx_strand_id
1 'polypeptide(L)'
;VGGNNTIYAGEGANNILTGAGDDLIYVGAGNDFIRAGAGRNTIYAGEGNNTIASSGNDLIYIGSGRDRLQLGRGTGEATVITFNSANDRIALGGGLRFSDLTIAQNGGDTTISAGTDVLATLKFVQASSITSSAFA
;
A
#
# COMPACT_ATOMS: atom_id res chain seq x y z
N VAL A 1 3.62 -9.45 -18.91
CA VAL A 1 4.50 -9.42 -17.71
C VAL A 1 5.84 -8.85 -18.13
N GLY A 2 6.15 -7.65 -17.64
CA GLY A 2 7.24 -6.80 -18.12
C GLY A 2 6.72 -5.65 -19.01
N GLY A 3 7.22 -4.44 -18.77
CA GLY A 3 6.81 -3.21 -19.47
C GLY A 3 5.70 -2.47 -18.73
N ASN A 4 5.40 -1.24 -19.14
CA ASN A 4 4.37 -0.40 -18.52
C ASN A 4 2.99 -0.87 -18.97
N ASN A 5 2.14 -1.28 -18.03
CA ASN A 5 0.80 -1.78 -18.31
C ASN A 5 -0.27 -0.79 -17.82
N THR A 6 -1.39 -0.72 -18.53
CA THR A 6 -2.62 -0.11 -18.02
C THR A 6 -3.66 -1.20 -17.84
N ILE A 7 -4.20 -1.34 -16.63
CA ILE A 7 -5.15 -2.38 -16.25
C ILE A 7 -6.46 -1.73 -15.79
N TYR A 8 -7.57 -2.26 -16.30
CA TYR A 8 -8.92 -1.97 -15.84
C TYR A 8 -9.60 -3.31 -15.54
N ALA A 9 -9.80 -3.64 -14.27
CA ALA A 9 -10.40 -4.91 -13.88
C ALA A 9 -11.94 -4.85 -13.84
N GLY A 10 -12.47 -3.72 -13.34
CA GLY A 10 -13.91 -3.51 -13.19
C GLY A 10 -14.48 -4.20 -11.95
N GLU A 11 -15.80 -4.21 -11.87
CA GLU A 11 -16.53 -4.78 -10.73
C GLU A 11 -16.25 -6.29 -10.52
N GLY A 12 -16.32 -6.73 -9.26
CA GLY A 12 -16.16 -8.13 -8.86
C GLY A 12 -14.86 -8.38 -8.10
N ALA A 13 -14.66 -9.60 -7.62
CA ALA A 13 -13.41 -9.97 -6.96
C ALA A 13 -12.34 -10.31 -8.00
N ASN A 14 -11.33 -9.46 -8.11
CA ASN A 14 -10.26 -9.53 -9.09
C ASN A 14 -8.95 -10.02 -8.46
N ASN A 15 -8.12 -10.65 -9.29
CA ASN A 15 -6.75 -11.01 -8.94
C ASN A 15 -5.80 -10.42 -9.98
N ILE A 16 -5.14 -9.34 -9.60
CA ILE A 16 -4.26 -8.55 -10.47
C ILE A 16 -2.81 -8.86 -10.12
N LEU A 17 -2.06 -9.33 -11.12
CA LEU A 17 -0.63 -9.54 -11.03
C LEU A 17 0.05 -8.82 -12.20
N THR A 18 0.90 -7.85 -11.88
CA THR A 18 1.77 -7.21 -12.87
C THR A 18 3.23 -7.64 -12.70
N GLY A 19 4.04 -7.32 -13.70
CA GLY A 19 5.48 -7.60 -13.69
C GLY A 19 6.29 -6.36 -13.35
N ALA A 20 7.54 -6.32 -13.77
CA ALA A 20 8.30 -5.08 -13.74
C ALA A 20 7.75 -4.06 -14.76
N GLY A 21 7.76 -2.79 -14.41
CA GLY A 21 7.26 -1.68 -15.23
C GLY A 21 6.55 -0.64 -14.38
N ASP A 22 6.35 0.56 -14.94
CA ASP A 22 5.52 1.58 -14.31
C ASP A 22 4.08 1.32 -14.72
N ASP A 23 3.31 0.65 -13.86
CA ASP A 23 1.94 0.23 -14.16
C ASP A 23 0.89 1.22 -13.64
N LEU A 24 -0.21 1.35 -14.39
CA LEU A 24 -1.42 2.05 -13.99
C LEU A 24 -2.55 1.04 -13.81
N ILE A 25 -3.04 0.89 -12.58
CA ILE A 25 -3.96 -0.18 -12.21
C ILE A 25 -5.24 0.41 -11.62
N TYR A 26 -6.39 0.15 -12.27
CA TYR A 26 -7.72 0.44 -11.77
C TYR A 26 -8.47 -0.87 -11.54
N VAL A 27 -8.84 -1.17 -10.30
CA VAL A 27 -9.43 -2.46 -9.98
C VAL A 27 -10.95 -2.37 -9.92
N GLY A 28 -11.55 -1.52 -9.07
CA GLY A 28 -12.99 -1.27 -9.11
C GLY A 28 -13.65 -1.59 -7.77
N ALA A 29 -14.92 -1.99 -7.75
CA ALA A 29 -15.52 -2.51 -6.52
C ALA A 29 -15.34 -4.04 -6.42
N GLY A 30 -15.02 -4.52 -5.23
CA GLY A 30 -14.77 -5.94 -4.98
C GLY A 30 -13.79 -6.16 -3.83
N ASN A 31 -13.67 -7.40 -3.36
CA ASN A 31 -12.57 -7.74 -2.47
C ASN A 31 -11.41 -8.22 -3.34
N ASP A 32 -10.48 -7.33 -3.67
CA ASP A 32 -9.47 -7.60 -4.68
C ASP A 32 -8.12 -8.01 -4.10
N PHE A 33 -7.37 -8.80 -4.88
CA PHE A 33 -5.97 -9.08 -4.64
C PHE A 33 -5.14 -8.38 -5.70
N ILE A 34 -4.25 -7.48 -5.27
CA ILE A 34 -3.43 -6.65 -6.14
C ILE A 34 -1.98 -6.86 -5.79
N ARG A 35 -1.22 -7.42 -6.74
CA ARG A 35 0.23 -7.53 -6.67
C ARG A 35 0.85 -6.81 -7.86
N ALA A 36 1.21 -5.56 -7.64
CA ALA A 36 2.05 -4.84 -8.59
C ALA A 36 3.51 -5.28 -8.42
N GLY A 37 4.23 -5.40 -9.54
CA GLY A 37 5.63 -5.80 -9.53
C GLY A 37 6.56 -4.64 -9.15
N ALA A 38 7.78 -4.65 -9.69
CA ALA A 38 8.74 -3.58 -9.48
C ALA A 38 8.48 -2.41 -10.43
N GLY A 39 8.61 -1.17 -9.96
CA GLY A 39 8.48 0.02 -10.79
C GLY A 39 7.85 1.17 -10.02
N ARG A 40 7.46 2.24 -10.70
CA ARG A 40 6.63 3.30 -10.12
C ARG A 40 5.19 3.06 -10.55
N ASN A 41 4.46 2.33 -9.73
CA ASN A 41 3.08 1.98 -10.02
C ASN A 41 2.12 3.04 -9.47
N THR A 42 1.01 3.24 -10.16
CA THR A 42 -0.15 3.97 -9.65
C THR A 42 -1.32 3.01 -9.54
N ILE A 43 -1.81 2.81 -8.32
CA ILE A 43 -2.82 1.80 -8.00
C ILE A 43 -4.06 2.50 -7.43
N TYR A 44 -5.21 2.20 -8.03
CA TYR A 44 -6.54 2.55 -7.54
C TYR A 44 -7.27 1.24 -7.25
N ALA A 45 -7.27 0.82 -5.98
CA ALA A 45 -7.90 -0.44 -5.58
C ALA A 45 -9.43 -0.34 -5.64
N GLY A 46 -10.00 0.76 -5.12
CA GLY A 46 -11.43 1.04 -5.23
C GLY A 46 -12.22 0.64 -3.98
N GLU A 47 -13.41 0.11 -4.15
CA GLU A 47 -14.28 -0.24 -3.00
C GLU A 47 -14.13 -1.69 -2.61
N GLY A 48 -14.29 -2.01 -1.33
CA GLY A 48 -14.23 -3.38 -0.80
C GLY A 48 -12.96 -3.63 0.00
N ASN A 49 -12.76 -4.86 0.48
CA ASN A 49 -11.64 -5.21 1.34
C ASN A 49 -10.48 -5.72 0.49
N ASN A 50 -9.55 -4.84 0.14
CA ASN A 50 -8.48 -5.13 -0.81
C ASN A 50 -7.21 -5.60 -0.10
N THR A 51 -6.47 -6.50 -0.73
CA THR A 51 -5.11 -6.87 -0.32
C THR A 51 -4.13 -6.38 -1.37
N ILE A 52 -3.22 -5.49 -0.98
CA ILE A 52 -2.34 -4.77 -1.89
C ILE A 52 -0.89 -5.04 -1.50
N ALA A 53 -0.08 -5.45 -2.47
CA ALA A 53 1.37 -5.55 -2.37
C ALA A 53 1.99 -4.93 -3.62
N SER A 54 3.01 -4.10 -3.44
CA SER A 54 3.75 -3.48 -4.53
C SER A 54 5.20 -3.26 -4.13
N SER A 55 6.06 -3.10 -5.11
CA SER A 55 7.46 -2.74 -4.88
C SER A 55 7.91 -1.62 -5.81
N GLY A 56 8.71 -0.73 -5.26
CA GLY A 56 9.18 0.50 -5.86
C GLY A 56 8.57 1.70 -5.16
N ASN A 57 8.67 2.85 -5.83
CA ASN A 57 8.17 4.11 -5.28
C ASN A 57 6.75 4.33 -5.80
N ASP A 58 5.76 3.76 -5.13
CA ASP A 58 4.40 3.64 -5.64
C ASP A 58 3.46 4.72 -5.12
N LEU A 59 2.43 5.05 -5.91
CA LEU A 59 1.29 5.85 -5.48
C LEU A 59 0.06 4.94 -5.37
N ILE A 60 -0.46 4.78 -4.15
CA ILE A 60 -1.51 3.80 -3.85
C ILE A 60 -2.71 4.50 -3.23
N TYR A 61 -3.84 4.46 -3.93
CA TYR A 61 -5.16 4.77 -3.40
C TYR A 61 -5.83 3.45 -3.02
N ILE A 62 -5.82 3.14 -1.72
CA ILE A 62 -6.36 1.87 -1.21
C ILE A 62 -7.90 1.86 -1.25
N GLY A 63 -8.52 3.03 -1.23
CA GLY A 63 -9.95 3.21 -1.41
C GLY A 63 -10.73 3.05 -0.11
N SER A 64 -11.88 2.39 -0.20
CA SER A 64 -12.80 2.26 0.94
C SER A 64 -13.03 0.79 1.27
N GLY A 65 -13.15 0.49 2.56
CA GLY A 65 -13.29 -0.88 3.03
C GLY A 65 -12.40 -1.11 4.23
N ARG A 66 -12.05 -2.37 4.47
CA ARG A 66 -11.00 -2.77 5.40
C ARG A 66 -9.86 -3.35 4.59
N ASP A 67 -8.93 -2.49 4.22
CA ASP A 67 -7.85 -2.83 3.32
C ASP A 67 -6.63 -3.37 4.08
N ARG A 68 -5.82 -4.15 3.37
CA ARG A 68 -4.55 -4.68 3.85
C ARG A 68 -3.44 -4.29 2.88
N LEU A 69 -2.54 -3.41 3.31
CA LEU A 69 -1.37 -3.01 2.55
C LEU A 69 -0.12 -3.73 3.07
N GLN A 70 0.62 -4.40 2.20
CA GLN A 70 1.90 -5.02 2.55
C GLN A 70 3.07 -4.06 2.32
N LEU A 71 3.89 -3.87 3.35
CA LEU A 71 5.16 -3.14 3.31
C LEU A 71 6.32 -4.07 3.68
N GLY A 72 7.51 -3.83 3.13
CA GLY A 72 8.68 -4.65 3.43
C GLY A 72 9.98 -3.87 3.33
N ARG A 73 11.04 -4.37 4.00
CA ARG A 73 12.37 -3.79 3.82
C ARG A 73 12.84 -3.92 2.38
N GLY A 74 13.43 -2.85 1.86
CA GLY A 74 14.00 -2.80 0.51
C GLY A 74 12.96 -2.95 -0.60
N THR A 75 11.66 -2.84 -0.29
CA THR A 75 10.61 -2.85 -1.32
C THR A 75 10.37 -1.48 -1.91
N GLY A 76 11.06 -0.42 -1.48
CA GLY A 76 10.76 0.96 -1.88
C GLY A 76 9.70 1.62 -1.00
N GLU A 77 9.47 2.92 -1.25
CA GLU A 77 8.54 3.74 -0.47
C GLU A 77 7.16 3.81 -1.13
N ALA A 78 6.12 3.41 -0.40
CA ALA A 78 4.73 3.62 -0.85
C ALA A 78 4.17 4.97 -0.37
N THR A 79 3.71 5.81 -1.29
CA THR A 79 2.82 6.94 -0.96
C THR A 79 1.38 6.44 -0.93
N VAL A 80 0.78 6.41 0.25
CA VAL A 80 -0.54 5.82 0.47
C VAL A 80 -1.56 6.90 0.75
N ILE A 81 -2.67 6.88 0.00
CA ILE A 81 -3.79 7.80 0.14
C ILE A 81 -5.01 6.99 0.59
N THR A 82 -5.96 7.65 1.26
CA THR A 82 -7.21 7.08 1.82
C THR A 82 -7.05 6.10 2.97
N PHE A 83 -5.83 5.89 3.49
CA PHE A 83 -5.61 5.02 4.65
C PHE A 83 -6.38 5.49 5.88
N ASN A 84 -7.26 4.63 6.38
CA ASN A 84 -8.04 4.81 7.59
C ASN A 84 -7.49 3.89 8.69
N SER A 85 -6.74 4.47 9.63
CA SER A 85 -6.11 3.75 10.74
C SER A 85 -7.06 2.99 11.67
N ALA A 86 -8.37 3.28 11.62
CA ALA A 86 -9.37 2.54 12.42
C ALA A 86 -9.82 1.23 11.75
N ASN A 87 -9.72 1.13 10.42
CA ASN A 87 -10.25 0.01 9.64
C ASN A 87 -9.17 -0.76 8.89
N ASP A 88 -8.17 -0.06 8.36
CA ASP A 88 -7.15 -0.64 7.50
C ASP A 88 -5.98 -1.19 8.29
N ARG A 89 -5.26 -2.11 7.65
CA ARG A 89 -4.14 -2.85 8.24
C ARG A 89 -2.92 -2.79 7.35
N ILE A 90 -1.76 -2.74 8.00
CA ILE A 90 -0.45 -2.86 7.37
C ILE A 90 0.12 -4.23 7.71
N ALA A 91 0.45 -5.00 6.68
CA ALA A 91 1.17 -6.25 6.78
C ALA A 91 2.67 -5.99 6.67
N LEU A 92 3.47 -6.48 7.60
CA LEU A 92 4.92 -6.35 7.57
C LEU A 92 5.56 -7.60 6.95
N GLY A 93 6.25 -7.40 5.83
CA GLY A 93 7.07 -8.40 5.15
C GLY A 93 8.56 -8.28 5.49
N GLY A 94 9.35 -9.26 5.04
CA GLY A 94 10.82 -9.20 5.17
C GLY A 94 11.33 -9.33 6.62
N GLY A 95 10.55 -9.95 7.51
CA GLY A 95 10.94 -10.16 8.92
C GLY A 95 10.80 -8.93 9.81
N LEU A 96 10.23 -7.83 9.29
CA LEU A 96 9.92 -6.64 10.06
C LEU A 96 8.92 -6.95 11.18
N ARG A 97 9.17 -6.37 12.35
CA ARG A 97 8.24 -6.30 13.48
C ARG A 97 7.85 -4.85 13.70
N PHE A 98 6.72 -4.63 14.37
CA PHE A 98 6.30 -3.28 14.77
C PHE A 98 7.38 -2.55 15.59
N SER A 99 8.13 -3.27 16.42
CA SER A 99 9.25 -2.75 17.21
C SER A 99 10.42 -2.23 16.38
N ASP A 100 10.51 -2.61 15.10
CA ASP A 100 11.57 -2.16 14.20
C ASP A 100 11.22 -0.83 13.52
N LEU A 101 9.98 -0.36 13.70
CA LEU A 101 9.45 0.79 12.99
C LEU A 101 9.67 2.09 13.77
N THR A 102 10.00 3.13 13.03
CA THR A 102 9.84 4.52 13.44
C THR A 102 8.62 5.08 12.73
N ILE A 103 7.68 5.62 13.51
CA ILE A 103 6.46 6.25 13.01
C ILE A 103 6.55 7.72 13.38
N ALA A 104 6.64 8.59 12.38
CA ALA A 104 6.89 10.01 12.57
C ALA A 104 5.83 10.87 11.85
N GLN A 105 5.39 11.94 12.50
CA GLN A 105 4.58 12.97 11.85
C GLN A 105 5.47 13.85 10.98
N ASN A 106 5.08 14.09 9.73
CA ASN A 106 5.72 15.03 8.83
C ASN A 106 4.67 15.95 8.21
N GLY A 107 4.52 17.16 8.75
CA GLY A 107 3.42 18.06 8.38
C GLY A 107 2.07 17.39 8.65
N GLY A 108 1.22 17.27 7.63
CA GLY A 108 -0.08 16.60 7.71
C GLY A 108 -0.04 15.08 7.54
N ASP A 109 1.13 14.50 7.27
CA ASP A 109 1.29 13.10 6.88
C ASP A 109 2.04 12.28 7.94
N THR A 110 1.96 10.96 7.84
CA THR A 110 2.75 10.03 8.66
C THR A 110 3.78 9.31 7.81
N THR A 111 5.03 9.29 8.24
CA THR A 111 6.09 8.46 7.66
C THR A 111 6.33 7.23 8.52
N ILE A 112 6.41 6.06 7.87
CA ILE A 112 6.77 4.78 8.48
C ILE A 112 8.11 4.34 7.91
N SER A 113 9.12 4.16 8.76
CA SER A 113 10.45 3.73 8.35
C SER A 113 10.99 2.61 9.25
N ALA A 114 11.98 1.86 8.74
CA ALA A 114 12.76 0.88 9.48
C ALA A 114 14.25 1.24 9.38
N GLY A 115 14.77 1.95 10.39
CA GLY A 115 16.10 2.56 10.31
C GLY A 115 16.12 3.66 9.25
N THR A 116 16.99 3.55 8.25
CA THR A 116 17.09 4.50 7.14
C THR A 116 16.16 4.19 5.97
N ASP A 117 15.49 3.03 6.00
CA ASP A 117 14.60 2.58 4.92
C ASP A 117 13.19 3.14 5.15
N VAL A 118 12.73 4.01 4.24
CA VAL A 118 11.37 4.56 4.31
C VAL A 118 10.43 3.59 3.60
N LEU A 119 9.47 3.05 4.34
CA LEU A 119 8.56 2.02 3.84
C LEU A 119 7.31 2.64 3.24
N ALA A 120 6.76 3.66 3.91
CA ALA A 120 5.57 4.35 3.42
C ALA A 120 5.43 5.78 3.97
N THR A 121 4.76 6.61 3.20
CA THR A 121 4.18 7.88 3.64
C THR A 121 2.65 7.80 3.51
N LEU A 122 1.95 7.85 4.64
CA LEU A 122 0.49 7.87 4.72
C LEU A 122 -0.01 9.32 4.68
N LYS A 123 -0.69 9.67 3.59
CA LYS A 123 -1.15 11.03 3.34
C LYS A 123 -2.35 11.39 4.20
N PHE A 124 -2.28 12.55 4.87
CA PHE A 124 -3.34 13.10 5.74
C PHE A 124 -3.70 12.21 6.94
N VAL A 125 -2.76 11.36 7.37
CA VAL A 125 -2.93 10.49 8.54
C VAL A 125 -2.08 11.03 9.69
N GLN A 126 -2.65 11.03 10.89
CA GLN A 126 -1.95 11.43 12.11
C GLN A 126 -1.10 10.26 12.63
N ALA A 127 0.17 10.52 12.90
CA ALA A 127 1.10 9.49 13.35
C ALA A 127 0.66 8.88 14.69
N SER A 128 -0.01 9.67 15.54
CA SER A 128 -0.58 9.22 16.80
C SER A 128 -1.71 8.20 16.65
N SER A 129 -2.35 8.10 15.47
CA SER A 129 -3.36 7.06 15.20
C SER A 129 -2.76 5.75 14.68
N ILE A 130 -1.49 5.75 14.29
CA ILE A 130 -0.77 4.55 13.84
C ILE A 130 -0.13 3.87 15.06
N THR A 131 -0.88 2.95 15.66
CA THR A 131 -0.41 2.12 16.77
C THR A 131 -0.17 0.69 16.30
N SER A 132 0.33 -0.20 17.17
CA SER A 132 0.51 -1.61 16.84
C SER A 132 -0.76 -2.29 16.35
N SER A 133 -1.95 -1.78 16.70
CA SER A 133 -3.22 -2.33 16.23
C SER A 133 -3.40 -2.15 14.72
N ALA A 134 -2.77 -1.15 14.09
CA ALA A 134 -2.79 -0.94 12.65
C ALA A 134 -1.96 -1.99 11.89
N PHE A 135 -1.21 -2.85 12.58
CA PHE A 135 -0.35 -3.86 11.99
C PHE A 135 -0.90 -5.25 12.29
N ALA A 136 -1.07 -6.08 11.26
CA ALA A 136 -1.63 -7.44 11.36
C ALA A 136 -0.98 -8.39 10.36
#